data_AF-A0A8J6J2W9-F1
#
_entry.id   AF-A0A8J6J2W9-F1
#
_cell.length_a   1.000
_cell.length_b   1.000
_cell.length_c   1.000
_cell.angle_alpha   90.00
_cell.angle_beta   90.00
_cell.angle_gamma   90.00
#
_symmetry.space_group_name_H-M   'P 1'
#
loop_
_entity.id
_entity.type
_entity.pdbx_description
1 polymer ?
#
loop_
_entity_poly.entity_id
_entity_poly.type
_entity_poly.pdbx_seq_one_letter_code
_entity_poly.pdbx_strand_id
1 'polypeptide(L)' 'RTMVECVATEYGVAHLHGLSLGERAAAMAAIAHPDFREELYKYAQENFY' A
#
# COMPACT_ATOMS: atom_id res chain seq x y z
N ARG A 1 14.50 2.07 0.86
CA ARG A 1 14.10 1.13 -0.22
C ARG A 1 13.59 1.94 -1.42
N THR A 2 14.41 2.12 -2.45
CA THR A 2 14.12 3.02 -3.59
C THR A 2 13.85 2.31 -4.92
N MET A 3 13.90 0.97 -4.98
CA MET A 3 13.84 0.20 -6.24
C MET A 3 12.68 -0.81 -6.31
N VAL A 4 11.55 -0.56 -5.64
CA VAL A 4 10.37 -1.43 -5.77
C VAL A 4 9.38 -0.80 -6.74
N GLU A 5 9.17 -1.44 -7.88
CA GLU A 5 8.25 -0.98 -8.93
C GLU A 5 6.82 -1.48 -8.71
N CYS A 6 6.66 -2.75 -8.37
CA CYS A 6 5.37 -3.35 -8.08
C CYS A 6 5.45 -4.38 -6.95
N VAL A 7 4.31 -4.62 -6.31
CA VAL A 7 4.11 -5.66 -5.29
C VAL A 7 2.85 -6.43 -5.68
N ALA A 8 2.89 -7.76 -5.59
CA ALA A 8 1.77 -8.62 -5.96
C ALA A 8 1.40 -9.54 -4.79
N THR A 9 0.10 -9.78 -4.62
CA THR A 9 -0.50 -10.74 -3.68
C THR A 9 -1.59 -11.53 -4.41
N GLU A 10 -2.18 -12.50 -3.74
CA GLU A 10 -3.39 -13.20 -4.21
C GLU A 10 -4.60 -12.27 -4.39
N TYR A 11 -4.53 -11.04 -3.86
CA TYR A 11 -5.59 -10.03 -3.95
C TYR A 11 -5.35 -8.95 -5.02
N GLY A 12 -4.19 -8.94 -5.69
CA GLY A 12 -3.91 -8.03 -6.79
C GLY A 12 -2.47 -7.53 -6.86
N VAL A 13 -2.24 -6.50 -7.67
CA VAL A 13 -0.92 -5.89 -7.90
C VAL A 13 -0.97 -4.39 -7.61
N ALA A 14 -0.01 -3.90 -6.81
CA ALA A 14 0.18 -2.49 -6.50
C ALA A 14 1.43 -1.98 -7.20
N HIS A 15 1.27 -0.94 -8.04
CA HIS A 15 2.38 -0.24 -8.67
C HIS A 15 2.82 0.92 -7.76
N LEU A 16 4.09 0.93 -7.37
CA LEU A 16 4.63 1.87 -6.38
C LEU A 16 5.53 2.95 -6.99
N HIS A 17 5.86 2.81 -8.27
CA HIS A 17 6.68 3.80 -8.97
C HIS A 17 5.95 5.13 -9.09
N GLY A 18 6.64 6.23 -8.77
CA GLY A 18 6.08 7.59 -8.84
C GLY A 18 5.12 7.96 -7.71
N LEU A 19 4.80 7.04 -6.80
CA LEU A 19 3.94 7.29 -5.65
C LEU A 19 4.73 7.85 -4.46
N SER A 20 4.14 8.81 -3.75
CA SER A 20 4.59 9.28 -2.44
C SER A 20 4.48 8.17 -1.37
N LEU A 21 5.06 8.38 -0.19
CA LEU A 21 5.05 7.38 0.86
C LEU A 21 3.63 6.99 1.31
N GLY A 22 2.74 7.97 1.46
CA GLY A 22 1.33 7.74 1.80
C GLY A 22 0.57 7.02 0.68
N GLU A 23 0.77 7.42 -0.57
CA GLU A 23 0.17 6.74 -1.72
C GLU A 23 0.64 5.29 -1.84
N ARG A 24 1.93 5.02 -1.57
CA ARG A 24 2.46 3.66 -1.54
C ARG A 24 1.82 2.83 -0.43
N ALA A 25 1.65 3.40 0.76
CA ALA A 25 1.00 2.72 1.87
C ALA A 25 -0.47 2.38 1.55
N ALA A 26 -1.20 3.33 0.96
CA ALA A 26 -2.58 3.10 0.49
C ALA A 26 -2.67 2.06 -0.64
N ALA A 27 -1.74 2.09 -1.60
CA ALA A 27 -1.68 1.11 -2.69
C ALA A 27 -1.37 -0.30 -2.18
N MET A 28 -0.47 -0.42 -1.19
CA MET A 28 -0.18 -1.71 -0.53
C MET A 28 -1.37 -2.21 0.31
N ALA A 29 -2.07 -1.32 1.02
CA ALA A 29 -3.27 -1.68 1.77
C ALA A 29 -4.38 -2.22 0.85
N ALA A 30 -4.51 -1.69 -0.37
CA ALA A 30 -5.50 -2.14 -1.35
C ALA A 30 -5.35 -3.62 -1.76
N ILE A 31 -4.10 -4.09 -1.85
CA ILE A 31 -3.76 -5.47 -2.23
C ILE A 31 -3.51 -6.38 -1.01
N ALA A 32 -3.75 -5.92 0.21
CA ALA A 32 -3.66 -6.76 1.39
C ALA A 32 -4.90 -7.67 1.53
N HIS A 33 -4.81 -8.66 2.43
CA HIS A 33 -5.95 -9.49 2.83
C HIS A 33 -7.11 -8.62 3.33
N PRO A 34 -8.37 -8.90 2.92
CA PRO A 34 -9.55 -8.09 3.26
C PRO A 34 -9.65 -7.71 4.74
N ASP A 35 -9.41 -8.67 5.63
CA ASP A 35 -9.48 -8.49 7.09
C ASP A 35 -8.53 -7.40 7.64
N PHE A 36 -7.44 -7.09 6.93
CA PHE A 36 -6.43 -6.12 7.39
C PHE A 36 -6.48 -4.78 6.66
N ARG A 37 -7.27 -4.66 5.57
CA ARG A 37 -7.25 -3.45 4.72
C ARG A 37 -7.61 -2.20 5.51
N GLU A 38 -8.67 -2.27 6.32
CA GLU A 38 -9.15 -1.11 7.08
C GLU A 38 -8.11 -0.62 8.09
N GLU A 39 -7.46 -1.54 8.81
CA GLU A 39 -6.40 -1.21 9.77
C GLU A 39 -5.19 -0.58 9.05
N LEU A 40 -4.78 -1.15 7.91
CA LEU A 40 -3.65 -0.64 7.13
C LEU A 40 -3.95 0.73 6.51
N TYR A 41 -5.19 1.00 6.10
CA TYR A 41 -5.59 2.32 5.62
C TYR A 41 -5.56 3.36 6.74
N LYS A 42 -6.04 3.03 7.93
CA LYS A 42 -5.96 3.92 9.11
C LYS A 42 -4.50 4.21 9.46
N TYR A 43 -3.67 3.17 9.54
CA TYR A 43 -2.24 3.34 9.78
C TYR A 43 -1.59 4.23 8.72
N ALA A 44 -1.93 4.04 7.44
CA ALA A 44 -1.41 4.86 6.36
C ALA A 44 -1.81 6.33 6.48
N GLN A 45 -3.06 6.59 6.89
CA GLN A 45 -3.55 7.94 7.15
C GLN A 45 -2.87 8.60 8.34
N GLU A 46 -2.67 7.89 9.44
CA GLU A 46 -2.11 8.46 10.66
C GLU A 46 -0.60 8.74 10.59
N ASN A 47 0.14 7.96 9.79
CA ASN A 47 1.61 7.98 9.80
C ASN A 47 2.23 8.63 8.56
N PHE A 48 1.48 8.80 7.48
CA PHE A 48 2.01 9.29 6.20
C PHE A 48 1.20 10.44 5.57
N TYR A 49 0.21 10.99 6.29
CA TYR A 49 -0.40 12.29 5.98
C TYR A 49 0.20 13.40 6.83
#